data_AF-A0A2D7A1T7-F1
#
_entry.id   AF-A0A2D7A1T7-F1
#
_cell.length_a   1.000
_cell.length_b   1.000
_cell.length_c   1.000
_cell.angle_alpha   90.00
_cell.angle_beta   90.00
_cell.angle_gamma   90.00
#
_symmetry.space_group_name_H-M   'P 1'
#
loop_
_entity.id
_entity.type
_entity.pdbx_description
1 polymer ?
#
loop_
_entity_poly.entity_id
_entity_poly.type
_entity_poly.pdbx_seq_one_letter_code
_entity_poly.pdbx_strand_id
1 'polypeptide(L)'
;SNYHQQGQHTTTFAEMFNLNNGAKLIDTPGIKGLGLVDMKKNEISKYFPEFNKVQGKCKFNNCLHVNEPNCEVKNAVRLKLISSYRYKSYLQLLQDDKIYRNS
;
A
#
# COMPACT_ATOMS: atom_id res chain seq x y z
N SER A 1 -34.54 3.93 8.99
CA SER A 1 -34.05 4.57 7.76
C SER A 1 -32.55 4.83 7.89
N ASN A 2 -31.71 3.84 7.56
CA ASN A 2 -30.26 3.96 7.70
C ASN A 2 -29.67 4.59 6.43
N TYR A 3 -29.40 5.88 6.50
CA TYR A 3 -28.61 6.61 5.51
C TYR A 3 -27.16 6.09 5.53
N HIS A 4 -26.81 5.21 4.60
CA HIS A 4 -25.42 4.90 4.30
C HIS A 4 -24.79 6.13 3.62
N GLN A 5 -23.95 6.87 4.34
CA GLN A 5 -23.14 7.99 3.84
C GLN A 5 -21.94 7.49 3.01
N GLN A 6 -22.15 6.59 2.05
CA GLN A 6 -21.12 6.27 1.06
C GLN A 6 -21.52 6.88 -0.27
N GLY A 7 -20.64 7.72 -0.83
CA GLY A 7 -20.82 8.30 -2.15
C GLY A 7 -21.08 7.18 -3.17
N GLN A 8 -22.20 7.25 -3.86
CA GLN A 8 -22.57 6.27 -4.87
C GLN A 8 -21.85 6.62 -6.17
N HIS A 9 -20.75 5.92 -6.46
CA HIS A 9 -20.05 6.06 -7.74
C HIS A 9 -20.95 5.53 -8.87
N THR A 10 -21.44 6.44 -9.73
CA THR A 10 -22.30 6.14 -10.88
C THR A 10 -21.52 5.86 -12.17
N THR A 11 -20.27 6.31 -12.26
CA THR A 11 -19.39 6.02 -13.40
C THR A 11 -18.94 4.57 -13.33
N THR A 12 -19.17 3.79 -14.39
CA THR A 12 -18.83 2.35 -14.47
C THR A 12 -17.64 2.07 -15.40
N PHE A 13 -17.21 3.05 -16.19
CA PHE A 13 -16.14 2.93 -17.19
C PHE A 13 -15.17 4.11 -17.11
N ALA A 14 -13.92 3.89 -17.52
CA ALA A 14 -12.94 4.97 -17.60
C ALA A 14 -13.19 5.82 -18.86
N GLU A 15 -13.34 7.13 -18.69
CA GLU A 15 -13.53 8.08 -19.80
C GLU A 15 -12.30 8.98 -19.96
N MET A 16 -11.96 9.33 -21.20
CA MET A 16 -10.81 10.19 -21.52
C MET A 16 -11.29 11.50 -22.16
N PHE A 17 -11.00 12.62 -21.51
CA PHE A 17 -11.32 13.97 -21.99
C PHE A 17 -10.07 14.64 -22.55
N ASN A 18 -10.15 15.16 -23.77
CA ASN A 18 -9.11 16.01 -24.34
C ASN A 18 -9.35 17.45 -23.88
N LEU A 19 -8.34 18.06 -23.26
CA LEU A 19 -8.36 19.45 -22.87
C LEU A 19 -7.80 20.32 -24.00
N ASN A 20 -8.28 21.56 -24.11
CA ASN A 20 -7.93 22.48 -25.20
C ASN A 20 -6.43 22.83 -25.28
N ASN A 21 -5.67 22.54 -24.21
CA ASN A 21 -4.23 22.71 -24.14
C ASN A 21 -3.43 21.44 -24.53
N GLY A 22 -4.10 20.41 -25.06
CA GLY A 22 -3.49 19.14 -25.46
C GLY A 22 -3.29 18.12 -24.31
N ALA A 23 -3.66 18.47 -23.08
CA ALA A 23 -3.66 17.52 -21.97
C ALA A 23 -4.86 16.56 -22.07
N LYS A 24 -4.74 15.39 -21.43
CA LYS A 24 -5.80 14.38 -21.39
C LYS A 24 -6.15 14.06 -19.94
N LEU A 25 -7.42 14.14 -19.58
CA LEU A 25 -7.94 13.76 -18.28
C LEU A 25 -8.59 12.38 -18.41
N ILE A 26 -8.17 11.42 -17.59
CA ILE A 26 -8.82 10.11 -17.50
C ILE A 26 -9.63 10.10 -16.22
N ASP A 27 -10.95 10.08 -16.34
CA ASP A 27 -11.85 9.89 -15.20
C ASP A 27 -12.08 8.38 -15.03
N THR A 28 -11.45 7.80 -14.00
CA THR A 28 -11.63 6.40 -13.67
C THR A 28 -12.77 6.25 -12.66
N PRO A 29 -13.64 5.24 -12.79
CA PRO A 29 -14.62 4.94 -11.76
C PRO A 29 -13.93 4.78 -10.39
N GLY A 30 -14.60 5.21 -9.32
CA GLY A 30 -14.07 5.08 -7.95
C GLY A 30 -13.71 3.63 -7.66
N ILE A 31 -12.41 3.37 -7.42
CA ILE A 31 -11.90 2.02 -7.21
C ILE A 31 -12.47 1.49 -5.89
N LYS A 32 -13.39 0.52 -5.96
CA LYS A 32 -14.01 -0.11 -4.76
C LYS A 32 -13.12 -1.15 -4.08
N GLY A 33 -12.06 -1.61 -4.76
CA GLY A 33 -11.11 -2.57 -4.23
C GLY A 33 -9.75 -2.40 -4.91
N LEU A 34 -8.81 -1.76 -4.22
CA LEU A 34 -7.40 -1.83 -4.54
C LEU A 34 -6.87 -3.16 -4.01
N GLY A 35 -7.07 -4.23 -4.77
CA GLY A 35 -6.37 -5.49 -4.52
C GLY A 35 -4.93 -5.34 -4.98
N LEU A 36 -3.95 -5.55 -4.10
CA LEU A 36 -2.57 -5.77 -4.53
C LEU A 36 -2.51 -7.15 -5.17
N VAL A 37 -2.84 -7.24 -6.46
CA VAL A 37 -2.78 -8.52 -7.19
C VAL A 37 -1.31 -8.85 -7.45
N ASP A 38 -0.88 -10.02 -7.00
CA ASP A 38 0.44 -10.63 -7.27
C ASP A 38 1.69 -9.86 -6.80
N MET A 39 1.60 -9.04 -5.75
CA MET A 39 2.80 -8.46 -5.15
C MET A 39 3.56 -9.46 -4.29
N LYS A 40 4.86 -9.64 -4.56
CA LYS A 40 5.72 -10.43 -3.66
C LYS A 40 5.92 -9.67 -2.35
N LYS A 41 5.95 -10.40 -1.23
CA LYS A 41 6.21 -9.82 0.10
C LYS A 41 7.47 -8.95 0.17
N ASN A 42 8.52 -9.33 -0.55
CA ASN A 42 9.78 -8.57 -0.64
C ASN A 42 9.67 -7.27 -1.45
N GLU A 43 8.60 -7.10 -2.24
CA GLU A 43 8.34 -5.89 -3.01
C GLU A 43 7.48 -4.90 -2.22
N ILE A 44 6.63 -5.39 -1.32
CA ILE A 44 5.77 -4.53 -0.48
C ILE A 44 6.61 -3.51 0.30
N SER A 45 7.76 -3.92 0.84
CA SER A 45 8.66 -3.02 1.58
C SER A 45 9.24 -1.88 0.70
N LYS A 46 9.38 -2.09 -0.61
CA LYS A 46 9.92 -1.09 -1.54
C LYS A 46 8.96 0.09 -1.75
N TYR A 47 7.67 -0.09 -1.51
CA TYR A 47 6.65 0.97 -1.58
C TYR A 47 6.62 1.86 -0.32
N PHE A 48 7.50 1.61 0.65
CA PHE A 48 7.66 2.44 1.84
C PHE A 48 9.06 3.10 1.79
N PRO A 49 9.18 4.30 1.20
CA PRO A 49 10.46 5.01 1.06
C PRO A 49 11.23 5.17 2.37
N GLU A 50 10.50 5.26 3.50
CA GLU A 50 11.09 5.33 4.83
C GLU A 50 11.91 4.08 5.21
N PHE A 51 11.58 2.91 4.66
CA PHE A 51 12.28 1.66 4.96
C PHE A 51 13.61 1.58 4.20
N ASN A 52 13.71 2.22 3.04
CA ASN A 52 14.91 2.20 2.20
C ASN A 52 16.16 2.68 2.96
N LYS A 53 16.00 3.58 3.93
CA LYS A 53 17.11 4.13 4.74
C LYS A 53 17.68 3.13 5.76
N VAL A 54 16.92 2.09 6.12
CA VAL A 54 17.24 1.19 7.24
C VAL A 54 17.23 -0.29 6.87
N GLN A 55 16.52 -0.69 5.81
CA GLN A 55 16.38 -2.10 5.41
C GLN A 55 17.72 -2.80 5.12
N GLY A 56 18.70 -2.06 4.59
CA GLY A 56 20.05 -2.60 4.30
C GLY A 56 20.93 -2.83 5.54
N LYS A 57 20.45 -2.44 6.72
CA LYS A 57 21.15 -2.65 8.00
C LYS A 57 20.55 -3.82 8.80
N CYS A 58 19.53 -4.48 8.28
CA CYS A 58 18.97 -5.67 8.90
C CYS A 58 20.01 -6.80 8.90
N LYS A 59 20.00 -7.63 9.96
CA LYS A 59 20.88 -8.81 10.06
C LYS A 59 20.69 -9.80 8.89
N PHE A 60 19.48 -9.88 8.35
CA PHE A 60 19.11 -10.79 7.28
C PHE A 60 18.83 -10.02 5.98
N ASN A 61 19.40 -10.50 4.87
CA ASN A 61 19.21 -9.90 3.53
C ASN A 61 17.77 -10.03 3.00
N ASN A 62 17.00 -10.99 3.52
CA ASN A 62 15.60 -11.26 3.16
C ASN A 62 14.62 -10.94 4.30
N CYS A 63 14.97 -9.97 5.15
CA CYS A 63 14.11 -9.55 6.26
C CYS A 63 12.78 -8.99 5.76
N LEU A 64 11.66 -9.59 6.19
CA LEU A 64 10.29 -9.11 5.95
C LEU A 64 9.84 -8.08 7.00
N HIS A 65 10.68 -7.78 7.97
CA HIS A 65 10.44 -6.80 9.02
C HIS A 65 9.20 -7.09 9.90
N VAL A 66 8.85 -8.37 10.10
CA VAL A 66 7.69 -8.79 10.89
C VAL A 66 8.14 -9.32 12.25
N ASN A 67 8.78 -10.49 12.24
CA ASN A 67 9.14 -11.27 13.43
C ASN A 67 10.64 -11.54 13.54
N GLU A 68 11.44 -10.99 12.62
CA GLU A 68 12.88 -11.22 12.59
C GLU A 68 13.57 -10.57 13.80
N PRO A 69 14.53 -11.28 14.43
CA PRO A 69 15.38 -10.70 15.46
C PRO A 69 16.37 -9.72 14.83
N ASN A 70 16.66 -8.61 15.53
CA ASN A 70 17.57 -7.54 15.07
C ASN A 70 17.16 -6.93 13.71
N CYS A 71 15.87 -6.60 13.58
CA CYS A 71 15.34 -5.87 12.44
C CYS A 71 15.46 -4.35 12.65
N GLU A 72 16.22 -3.66 11.78
CA GLU A 72 16.40 -2.22 11.92
C GLU A 72 15.19 -1.37 11.55
N VAL A 73 14.28 -1.89 10.73
CA VAL A 73 12.98 -1.24 10.52
C VAL A 73 12.20 -1.18 11.84
N LYS A 74 12.14 -2.27 12.62
CA LYS A 74 11.46 -2.29 13.92
C LYS A 74 12.13 -1.38 14.93
N ASN A 75 13.47 -1.32 14.91
CA ASN A 75 14.22 -0.39 15.76
C ASN A 75 13.93 1.07 15.38
N ALA A 76 13.92 1.40 14.08
CA ALA A 76 13.60 2.73 13.59
C ALA A 76 12.15 3.14 13.92
N VAL A 77 11.20 2.20 13.92
CA VAL A 77 9.83 2.45 14.42
C VAL A 77 9.84 2.75 15.93
N ARG A 78 10.59 1.98 16.73
CA ARG A 78 10.74 2.22 18.17
C ARG A 78 11.38 3.57 18.49
N LEU A 79 12.35 3.99 17.67
CA LEU A 79 13.01 5.30 17.75
C LEU A 79 12.19 6.45 17.12
N LYS A 80 10.95 6.19 16.66
CA LYS A 80 10.06 7.15 15.98
C LYS A 80 10.66 7.76 14.70
N LEU A 81 11.67 7.14 14.11
CA LEU A 81 12.21 7.50 12.79
C LEU A 81 11.26 7.08 11.67
N ILE A 82 10.49 6.01 11.91
CA ILE A 82 9.40 5.54 11.07
C ILE A 82 8.10 5.69 11.84
N SER A 83 7.07 6.21 11.18
CA SER A 83 5.73 6.31 11.77
C SER A 83 5.17 4.93 12.08
N SER A 84 4.68 4.75 13.31
CA SER A 84 4.00 3.51 13.73
C SER A 84 2.76 3.22 12.88
N TYR A 85 2.05 4.26 12.43
CA TYR A 85 0.92 4.13 11.51
C TYR A 85 1.35 3.54 10.18
N ARG A 86 2.45 4.05 9.60
CA ARG A 86 3.00 3.55 8.33
C ARG A 86 3.47 2.10 8.44
N TYR A 87 4.14 1.76 9.54
CA TYR A 87 4.52 0.38 9.82
C TYR A 87 3.31 -0.55 9.99
N LYS A 88 2.23 -0.09 10.63
CA LYS A 88 0.98 -0.84 10.71
C LYS A 88 0.34 -1.06 9.34
N SER A 89 0.30 -0.04 8.48
CA SER A 89 -0.17 -0.17 7.10
C SER A 89 0.65 -1.19 6.31
N TYR A 90 1.98 -1.18 6.45
CA TYR A 90 2.85 -2.19 5.85
C TYR A 90 2.47 -3.61 6.28
N LEU A 91 2.27 -3.84 7.59
CA LEU A 91 1.87 -5.16 8.09
C LEU A 91 0.49 -5.59 7.58
N GLN A 92 -0.46 -4.67 7.41
CA GLN A 92 -1.77 -4.96 6.82
C GLN A 92 -1.62 -5.40 5.36
N LEU A 93 -0.89 -4.65 4.54
CA LEU A 93 -0.64 -5.02 3.14
C LEU A 93 0.06 -6.38 3.01
N LEU A 94 0.96 -6.70 3.94
CA LEU A 94 1.66 -7.99 3.99
C LEU A 94 0.74 -9.17 4.37
N GLN A 95 -0.34 -8.92 5.11
CA GLN A 95 -1.36 -9.92 5.49
C GLN A 95 -2.46 -10.06 4.42
N ASP A 96 -2.83 -8.96 3.76
CA ASP A 96 -3.95 -8.89 2.80
C ASP A 96 -3.73 -9.66 1.48
N ASP A 97 -2.51 -10.15 1.22
CA ASP A 97 -2.17 -11.07 0.11
C ASP A 97 -2.98 -12.40 0.14
N LYS A 98 -3.74 -12.65 1.21
CA LYS A 98 -4.66 -13.80 1.35
C LYS A 98 -6.12 -13.51 1.01
N ILE A 99 -6.58 -12.25 1.06
CA ILE A 99 -8.01 -11.94 0.92
C ILE A 99 -8.45 -11.96 -0.56
N TYR A 100 -7.54 -11.63 -1.48
CA TYR A 100 -7.85 -11.50 -2.91
C TYR A 100 -7.51 -12.73 -3.77
N ARG A 101 -6.98 -13.81 -3.20
CA ARG A 101 -6.69 -15.07 -3.93
C ARG A 101 -7.89 -16.02 -4.04
N ASN A 102 -9.00 -15.72 -3.38
CA ASN A 102 -10.22 -16.55 -3.39
C ASN A 102 -11.41 -15.86 -4.08
N SER A 103 -11.18 -15.04 -5.10
CA SER A 103 -12.23 -14.57 -6.01
C SER A 103 -12.10 -15.22 -7.37
#